data_AF-A0A845CEH2-F1
#
_entry.id   AF-A0A845CEH2-F1
#
_cell.length_a   1.000
_cell.length_b   1.000
_cell.length_c   1.000
_cell.angle_alpha   90.00
_cell.angle_beta   90.00
_cell.angle_gamma   90.00
#
_symmetry.space_group_name_H-M   'P 1'
#
loop_
_entity.id
_entity.type
_entity.pdbx_description
1 polymer ?
#
loop_
_entity_poly.entity_id
_entity_poly.type
_entity_poly.pdbx_seq_one_letter_code
_entity_poly.pdbx_strand_id
1 'polypeptide(L)'
;MSLLNCPECGGLLSTEARTCPHCGYPLKKGGIGSVFSAIAQIPCFVAGLILIFIALFFGLVLLDVYYFHGLIPGLFGIEGGVTTF
;
A
#
# COMPACT_ATOMS: atom_id res chain seq x y z
N MET A 1 16.02 4.62 37.54
CA MET A 1 14.68 5.25 37.69
C MET A 1 14.39 6.03 36.42
N SER A 2 13.38 5.63 35.64
CA SER A 2 13.05 6.23 34.33
C SER A 2 11.83 7.14 34.47
N LEU A 3 12.04 8.44 34.28
CA LEU A 3 10.97 9.41 34.08
C LEU A 3 10.86 9.65 32.56
N LEU A 4 9.65 9.68 32.03
CA LEU A 4 9.37 10.10 30.67
C LEU A 4 8.69 11.47 30.68
N ASN A 5 8.76 12.21 29.59
CA ASN A 5 8.03 13.44 29.42
C ASN A 5 6.63 13.15 28.87
N CYS A 6 5.62 13.86 29.39
CA CYS A 6 4.29 13.84 28.81
C CYS A 6 4.33 14.40 27.39
N PRO A 7 3.74 13.72 26.39
CA PRO A 7 3.68 14.25 25.04
C PRO A 7 2.82 15.52 24.91
N GLU A 8 1.89 15.75 25.84
CA GLU A 8 0.97 16.90 25.80
C GLU A 8 1.52 18.13 26.53
N CYS A 9 1.99 17.96 27.77
CA CYS A 9 2.43 19.09 28.60
C CYS A 9 3.95 19.18 28.81
N GLY A 10 4.72 18.19 28.32
CA GLY A 10 6.16 18.09 28.58
C GLY A 10 6.52 17.76 30.02
N GLY A 11 5.53 17.62 30.92
CA GLY A 11 5.74 17.33 32.35
C GLY A 11 6.38 15.97 32.58
N LEU A 12 7.27 15.89 33.56
CA LEU A 12 7.98 14.67 33.92
C LEU A 12 7.05 13.70 34.66
N LEU A 13 6.98 12.45 34.21
CA LEU A 13 6.09 11.45 34.79
C LEU A 13 6.72 10.06 34.80
N SER A 14 6.25 9.24 35.75
CA SER A 14 6.72 7.88 35.93
C SER A 14 6.12 6.96 34.86
N THR A 15 6.91 5.99 34.39
CA THR A 15 6.47 4.92 33.46
C THR A 15 5.29 4.09 33.99
N GLU A 16 5.00 4.18 35.28
CA GLU A 16 3.87 3.52 35.95
C GLU A 16 2.54 4.30 35.87
N ALA A 17 2.59 5.62 35.60
CA ALA A 17 1.45 6.50 35.75
C ALA A 17 0.39 6.24 34.67
N ARG A 18 -0.86 6.00 35.08
CA ARG A 18 -2.01 5.78 34.18
C ARG A 18 -2.57 7.07 33.59
N THR A 19 -2.28 8.20 34.22
CA THR A 19 -2.75 9.54 33.84
C THR A 19 -1.68 10.54 34.24
N CYS A 20 -1.43 11.54 33.40
CA CYS A 20 -0.49 12.61 33.72
C CYS A 20 -1.08 13.51 34.82
N PRO A 21 -0.37 13.71 35.95
CA PRO A 21 -0.86 14.58 37.03
C PRO A 21 -0.80 16.07 36.69
N HIS A 22 -0.04 16.47 35.66
CA HIS A 22 0.13 17.88 35.29
C HIS A 22 -1.01 18.41 34.40
N CYS A 23 -1.52 17.57 33.49
CA CYS A 23 -2.55 17.98 32.53
C CYS A 23 -3.81 17.10 32.52
N GLY A 24 -3.80 15.95 33.21
CA GLY A 24 -4.91 15.00 33.21
C GLY A 24 -4.96 14.07 31.99
N TYR A 25 -3.94 14.07 31.13
CA TYR A 25 -3.92 13.21 29.94
C TYR A 25 -3.82 11.72 30.31
N PRO A 26 -4.71 10.83 29.82
CA PRO A 26 -4.69 9.41 30.14
C PRO A 26 -3.55 8.68 29.42
N LEU A 27 -2.60 8.17 30.19
CA LEU A 27 -1.44 7.42 29.71
C LEU A 27 -1.72 5.92 29.91
N LYS A 28 -2.18 5.24 28.87
CA LYS A 28 -2.35 3.78 28.94
C LYS A 28 -0.97 3.13 29.06
N LYS A 29 -0.70 2.48 30.21
CA LYS A 29 0.51 1.72 30.48
C LYS A 29 0.59 0.54 29.50
N GLY A 30 1.31 0.71 28.40
CA GLY A 30 1.48 -0.32 27.39
C GLY A 30 1.92 0.22 26.02
N GLY A 31 3.20 0.59 25.91
CA GLY A 31 3.99 0.59 24.68
C GLY A 31 3.56 1.54 23.55
N ILE A 32 4.37 2.57 23.30
CA ILE A 32 4.73 3.09 21.96
C ILE A 32 3.59 3.00 20.92
N GLY A 33 2.45 3.63 21.23
CA GLY A 33 1.23 3.54 20.42
C GLY A 33 1.09 4.65 19.37
N SER A 34 2.05 5.59 19.26
CA SER A 34 1.90 6.76 18.39
C SER A 34 2.61 6.64 17.04
N VAL A 35 3.51 5.67 16.85
CA VAL A 35 4.15 5.45 15.54
C VAL A 35 3.22 4.66 14.59
N PHE A 36 2.29 3.87 15.11
CA PHE A 36 1.43 3.02 14.30
C PHE A 36 0.31 3.80 13.57
N SER A 37 -0.01 5.02 14.01
CA SER A 37 -1.08 5.83 13.41
C SER A 37 -0.62 6.60 12.16
N ALA A 38 0.67 6.90 12.04
CA ALA A 38 1.24 7.54 10.85
C ALA A 38 1.45 6.57 9.65
N ILE A 39 1.30 5.25 9.86
CA ILE A 39 1.49 4.23 8.83
C ILE A 39 0.13 3.69 8.30
N ALA A 40 -0.96 3.93 9.02
CA ALA A 40 -2.30 3.41 8.70
C ALA A 40 -2.94 3.97 7.42
N GLN A 41 -2.39 5.05 6.86
CA GLN A 41 -2.94 5.71 5.65
C GLN A 41 -2.30 5.19 4.34
N ILE A 42 -1.14 4.54 4.44
CA ILE A 42 -0.33 4.06 3.32
C ILE A 42 -0.92 2.81 2.59
N PRO A 43 -1.66 1.87 3.23
CA PRO A 43 -2.07 0.63 2.56
C PRO A 43 -3.17 0.81 1.51
N CYS A 44 -3.95 1.91 1.54
CA CYS A 44 -5.05 2.13 0.61
C CYS A 44 -4.57 2.60 -0.78
N PHE A 45 -3.56 3.48 -0.81
CA PHE A 45 -3.00 4.00 -2.06
C PHE A 45 -2.24 2.93 -2.85
N VAL A 46 -1.50 2.07 -2.13
CA VAL A 46 -0.74 0.96 -2.72
C VAL A 46 -1.68 -0.09 -3.32
N ALA A 47 -2.78 -0.44 -2.64
CA ALA A 47 -3.78 -1.37 -3.16
C ALA A 47 -4.44 -0.85 -4.46
N GLY A 48 -4.77 0.45 -4.51
CA GLY A 48 -5.34 1.08 -5.70
C GLY A 48 -4.40 1.04 -6.91
N LEU A 49 -3.12 1.42 -6.72
CA LEU A 49 -2.13 1.38 -7.80
C LEU A 49 -1.92 -0.04 -8.34
N ILE A 50 -1.85 -1.05 -7.46
CA ILE A 50 -1.68 -2.46 -7.87
C ILE A 50 -2.86 -2.92 -8.73
N LEU A 51 -4.11 -2.61 -8.34
CA LEU A 51 -5.29 -2.98 -9.13
C LEU A 51 -5.32 -2.31 -10.50
N ILE A 52 -4.97 -1.02 -10.57
CA ILE A 52 -4.90 -0.27 -11.84
C ILE A 52 -3.83 -0.87 -12.76
N PHE A 53 -2.64 -1.18 -12.23
CA PHE A 53 -1.57 -1.81 -12.99
C PHE A 53 -1.98 -3.18 -13.53
N ILE A 54 -2.63 -4.02 -12.71
CA ILE A 54 -3.11 -5.33 -13.14
C ILE A 54 -4.17 -5.19 -14.25
N ALA A 55 -5.13 -4.28 -14.09
CA ALA A 55 -6.17 -4.05 -15.09
C ALA A 55 -5.61 -3.50 -16.42
N LEU A 56 -4.67 -2.56 -16.37
CA LEU A 56 -4.01 -2.02 -17.56
C LEU A 56 -3.12 -3.06 -18.23
N PHE A 57 -2.34 -3.81 -17.46
CA PHE A 57 -1.45 -4.83 -18.01
C PHE A 57 -2.25 -5.96 -18.65
N PHE A 58 -3.23 -6.51 -17.93
CA PHE A 58 -4.08 -7.57 -18.47
C PHE A 58 -4.95 -7.08 -19.63
N GLY A 59 -5.45 -5.84 -19.55
CA GLY A 59 -6.20 -5.20 -20.63
C GLY A 59 -5.37 -5.00 -21.89
N LEU A 60 -4.15 -4.47 -21.78
CA LEU A 60 -3.24 -4.32 -22.92
C LEU A 60 -2.80 -5.67 -23.48
N VAL A 61 -2.41 -6.63 -22.64
CA VAL A 61 -2.02 -7.97 -23.09
C VAL A 61 -3.17 -8.69 -23.77
N LEU A 62 -4.39 -8.63 -23.22
CA LEU A 62 -5.56 -9.19 -23.87
C LEU A 62 -5.92 -8.44 -25.15
N LEU A 63 -5.75 -7.12 -25.19
CA LEU A 63 -6.02 -6.33 -26.37
C LEU A 63 -5.00 -6.65 -27.47
N ASP A 64 -3.71 -6.78 -27.15
CA ASP A 64 -2.68 -7.27 -28.06
C ASP A 64 -2.98 -8.70 -28.52
N VAL A 65 -3.32 -9.62 -27.62
CA VAL A 65 -3.66 -11.02 -27.99
C VAL A 65 -4.93 -11.08 -28.83
N TYR A 66 -5.97 -10.30 -28.49
CA TYR A 66 -7.23 -10.25 -29.24
C TYR A 66 -7.07 -9.54 -30.58
N TYR A 67 -6.26 -8.48 -30.63
CA TYR A 67 -5.94 -7.75 -31.86
C TYR A 67 -5.06 -8.60 -32.77
N PHE A 68 -4.06 -9.29 -32.21
CA PHE A 68 -3.21 -10.22 -32.94
C PHE A 68 -4.03 -11.42 -33.42
N HIS A 69 -4.87 -12.03 -32.60
CA HIS A 69 -5.69 -13.18 -33.02
C HIS A 69 -6.89 -12.77 -33.90
N GLY A 70 -7.34 -11.51 -33.83
CA GLY A 70 -8.54 -10.99 -34.50
C GLY A 70 -8.28 -10.23 -35.81
N LEU A 71 -7.14 -9.59 -36.00
CA LEU A 71 -6.76 -8.94 -37.28
C LEU A 71 -5.89 -9.82 -38.20
N ILE A 72 -5.30 -10.91 -37.70
CA ILE A 72 -4.38 -11.75 -38.49
C ILE A 72 -5.03 -12.70 -39.51
N PRO A 73 -6.31 -13.12 -39.47
CA PRO A 73 -6.82 -13.89 -40.61
C PRO A 73 -6.95 -13.05 -41.89
N GLY A 74 -6.83 -11.71 -41.82
CA GLY A 74 -7.03 -10.81 -42.97
C GLY A 74 -5.77 -10.30 -43.69
N LEU A 75 -4.58 -10.32 -43.05
CA LEU A 75 -3.35 -9.79 -43.66
C LEU A 75 -2.11 -10.70 -43.57
N PHE A 76 -2.16 -11.83 -42.87
CA PHE A 76 -1.13 -12.88 -43.03
C PHE A 76 -1.41 -13.73 -44.29
N GLY A 77 -1.66 -13.03 -45.39
CA GLY A 77 -1.84 -13.57 -46.73
C GLY A 77 -0.63 -13.35 -47.63
N ILE A 78 0.44 -12.67 -47.20
CA ILE A 78 1.57 -12.37 -48.12
C ILE A 78 2.98 -12.31 -47.53
N GLU A 79 3.27 -12.62 -46.27
CA GLU A 79 4.68 -12.71 -45.82
C GLU A 79 4.96 -13.94 -44.96
N GLY A 80 5.19 -15.07 -45.64
CA GLY A 80 6.19 -16.05 -45.23
C GLY A 80 5.70 -17.38 -44.67
N GLY A 81 5.82 -18.43 -45.50
CA GLY A 81 6.38 -19.69 -45.04
C GLY A 81 5.45 -20.64 -44.29
N VAL A 82 4.64 -21.37 -45.07
CA VAL A 82 4.47 -22.81 -44.80
C VAL A 82 5.87 -23.43 -44.81
N THR A 83 6.48 -23.54 -43.64
CA THR A 83 7.42 -24.62 -43.38
C THR A 83 6.56 -25.86 -43.26
N THR A 84 6.56 -26.66 -44.32
CA THR A 84 6.59 -28.12 -44.23
C THR A 84 7.21 -28.55 -42.91
N PHE A 85 6.45 -29.24 -42.05
CA PHE A 85 6.79 -30.49 -41.35
C PHE A 85 5.53 -30.99 -40.63
#